data_AF-A0A3S8WK65-F1
#
_entry.id   AF-A0A3S8WK65-F1
#
_cell.length_a   1.000
_cell.length_b   1.000
_cell.length_c   1.000
_cell.angle_alpha   90.00
_cell.angle_beta   90.00
_cell.angle_gamma   90.00
#
_symmetry.space_group_name_H-M   'P 1'
#
loop_
_entity.id
_entity.type
_entity.pdbx_description
1 polymer ?
#
loop_
_entity_poly.entity_id
_entity_poly.type
_entity_poly.pdbx_seq_one_letter_code
_entity_poly.pdbx_strand_id
1 'polypeptide(L)'
;MVDNFWSAHWNDHFTGAYTSPTVFGTYIPGTAEAPSCGGEPAVPDNAFYCTTDDFIAWDAALMSKGYEKGDAWIYLVIAHEWAHAVQNRVDGLAVEAAELQADCLAGAALYGSADLQFEDGDSDELGAALTELADDTPWTNSRDHGDAEQRINAFSTGGSDGVAACLPE
;
A
#
# COMPACT_ATOMS: atom_id res chain seq x y z
N MET A 1 -0.78 -1.63 13.61
CA MET A 1 -1.63 -2.40 12.69
C MET A 1 -0.82 -3.08 11.59
N VAL A 2 -0.51 -2.43 10.45
CA VAL A 2 0.12 -3.12 9.31
C VAL A 2 1.47 -3.71 9.69
N ASP A 3 2.26 -2.96 10.47
CA ASP A 3 3.50 -3.45 11.05
C ASP A 3 3.30 -4.68 11.95
N ASN A 4 2.30 -4.63 12.83
CA ASN A 4 2.00 -5.72 13.76
C ASN A 4 1.54 -6.98 13.00
N PHE A 5 0.73 -6.80 11.96
CA PHE A 5 0.30 -7.90 11.09
C PHE A 5 1.51 -8.60 10.47
N TRP A 6 2.39 -7.85 9.81
CA TRP A 6 3.59 -8.43 9.20
C TRP A 6 4.54 -9.02 10.23
N SER A 7 4.75 -8.35 11.37
CA SER A 7 5.57 -8.88 12.46
C SER A 7 5.03 -10.20 13.03
N ALA A 8 3.71 -10.37 13.07
CA ALA A 8 3.08 -11.58 13.58
C ALA A 8 3.07 -12.73 12.55
N HIS A 9 2.80 -12.41 11.29
CA HIS A 9 2.52 -13.39 10.23
C HIS A 9 3.67 -13.62 9.26
N TRP A 10 4.81 -12.93 9.40
CA TRP A 10 5.94 -13.07 8.48
C TRP A 10 6.36 -14.53 8.26
N ASN A 11 6.57 -15.26 9.36
CA ASN A 11 7.08 -16.63 9.31
C ASN A 11 6.01 -17.67 8.95
N ASP A 12 4.75 -17.26 8.76
CA ASP A 12 3.71 -18.12 8.19
C ASP A 12 3.89 -18.26 6.67
N HIS A 13 4.55 -17.30 6.02
CA HIS A 13 4.65 -17.19 4.56
C HIS A 13 6.09 -17.10 4.03
N PHE A 14 6.99 -16.48 4.79
CA PHE A 14 8.35 -16.19 4.37
C PHE A 14 9.38 -16.73 5.37
N THR A 15 10.63 -16.85 4.92
CA THR A 15 11.75 -17.22 5.79
C THR A 15 12.50 -15.98 6.26
N GLY A 16 13.36 -16.13 7.27
CA GLY A 16 14.18 -15.03 7.79
C GLY A 16 13.45 -14.18 8.83
N ALA A 17 13.96 -12.97 9.06
CA ALA A 17 13.39 -12.04 10.03
C ALA A 17 12.73 -10.87 9.31
N TYR A 18 11.48 -10.58 9.66
CA TYR A 18 10.82 -9.34 9.26
C TYR A 18 11.53 -8.14 9.90
N THR A 19 11.71 -7.10 9.10
CA THR A 19 12.15 -5.77 9.56
C THR A 19 11.18 -4.78 8.96
N SER A 20 10.60 -3.86 9.73
CA SER A 20 9.66 -2.89 9.16
C SER A 20 10.36 -1.78 8.37
N PRO A 21 9.72 -1.20 7.34
CA PRO A 21 10.22 0.03 6.76
C PRO A 21 10.11 1.14 7.79
N THR A 22 10.97 2.16 7.69
CA THR A 22 10.78 3.36 8.50
C THR A 22 9.56 4.15 8.00
N VAL A 23 8.90 4.87 8.90
CA VAL A 23 7.78 5.75 8.53
C VAL A 23 8.31 7.18 8.52
N PHE A 24 8.58 7.71 7.33
CA PHE A 24 8.80 9.16 7.19
C PHE A 24 7.47 9.88 7.42
N GLY A 25 6.40 9.37 6.80
CA GLY A 25 5.04 9.85 6.95
C GLY A 25 4.72 11.02 6.02
N THR A 26 4.01 12.02 6.54
CA THR A 26 3.47 13.11 5.73
C THR A 26 4.55 14.06 5.23
N TYR A 27 4.51 14.41 3.95
CA TYR A 27 5.33 15.49 3.37
C TYR A 27 4.50 16.55 2.64
N ILE A 28 5.10 17.72 2.43
CA ILE A 28 4.58 18.76 1.53
C ILE A 28 5.56 18.88 0.36
N PRO A 29 5.13 18.63 -0.89
CA PRO A 29 6.04 18.62 -2.04
C PRO A 29 6.78 19.96 -2.23
N GLY A 30 8.06 19.88 -2.59
CA GLY A 30 8.88 21.07 -2.92
C GLY A 30 9.36 21.90 -1.72
N THR A 31 9.11 21.47 -0.48
CA THR A 31 9.70 22.11 0.71
C THR A 31 11.07 21.49 1.05
N ALA A 32 11.83 22.14 1.94
CA ALA A 32 13.14 21.63 2.38
C ALA A 32 13.03 20.38 3.25
N GLU A 33 11.85 20.15 3.84
CA GLU A 33 11.53 19.01 4.69
C GLU A 33 11.02 17.81 3.89
N ALA A 34 10.63 17.99 2.62
CA ALA A 34 10.15 16.89 1.77
C ALA A 34 11.27 15.86 1.55
N PRO A 35 10.98 14.55 1.66
CA PRO A 35 11.99 13.53 1.44
C PRO A 35 12.36 13.43 -0.03
N SER A 36 13.54 12.87 -0.29
CA SER A 36 13.92 12.34 -1.59
C SER A 36 14.06 10.83 -1.49
N CYS A 37 13.75 10.10 -2.56
CA CYS A 37 14.07 8.68 -2.67
C CYS A 37 15.22 8.48 -3.64
N GLY A 38 16.39 8.03 -3.17
CA GLY A 38 17.55 7.82 -4.05
C GLY A 38 18.02 9.08 -4.79
N GLY A 39 17.76 10.27 -4.23
CA GLY A 39 18.09 11.58 -4.81
C GLY A 39 16.97 12.23 -5.62
N GLU A 40 15.89 11.53 -5.93
CA GLU A 40 14.72 12.10 -6.62
C GLU A 40 13.74 12.69 -5.58
N PRO A 41 13.30 13.95 -5.75
CA PRO A 41 12.42 14.60 -4.78
C PRO A 41 11.01 14.00 -4.79
N ALA A 42 10.38 13.92 -3.62
CA ALA A 42 8.98 13.53 -3.51
C ALA A 42 8.06 14.51 -4.29
N VAL A 43 7.11 13.94 -5.02
CA VAL A 43 6.22 14.67 -5.95
C VAL A 43 4.83 14.87 -5.36
N PRO A 44 4.05 15.86 -5.83
CA PRO A 44 2.67 16.06 -5.40
C PRO A 44 1.75 14.87 -5.64
N ASP A 45 0.69 14.83 -4.84
CA ASP A 45 -0.45 13.90 -4.89
C ASP A 45 -0.03 12.42 -4.93
N ASN A 46 1.13 12.08 -4.35
CA ASN A 46 1.71 10.74 -4.37
C ASN A 46 1.87 10.14 -2.96
N ALA A 47 1.90 8.81 -2.89
CA ALA A 47 2.46 8.03 -1.79
C ALA A 47 3.49 7.06 -2.36
N PHE A 48 4.49 6.69 -1.58
CA PHE A 48 5.53 5.79 -2.06
C PHE A 48 6.26 5.08 -0.92
N TYR A 49 6.67 3.84 -1.19
CA TYR A 49 7.79 3.18 -0.55
C TYR A 49 9.10 3.47 -1.28
N CYS A 50 10.06 4.05 -0.57
CA CYS A 50 11.42 4.24 -1.07
C CYS A 50 12.25 2.98 -0.90
N THR A 51 12.54 2.30 -2.01
CA THR A 51 13.38 1.08 -2.01
C THR A 51 14.82 1.34 -1.57
N THR A 52 15.41 2.49 -1.94
CA THR A 52 16.82 2.81 -1.66
C THR A 52 17.09 3.07 -0.19
N ASP A 53 16.16 3.76 0.48
CA ASP A 53 16.34 4.28 1.84
C ASP A 53 15.38 3.63 2.86
N ASP A 54 14.59 2.63 2.43
CA ASP A 54 13.65 1.81 3.21
C ASP A 54 12.70 2.64 4.11
N PHE A 55 11.91 3.51 3.48
CA PHE A 55 10.88 4.28 4.17
C PHE A 55 9.58 4.43 3.36
N ILE A 56 8.46 4.65 4.05
CA ILE A 56 7.19 5.05 3.43
C ILE A 56 6.91 6.53 3.67
N ALA A 57 6.36 7.22 2.67
CA ALA A 57 5.98 8.62 2.74
C ALA A 57 4.73 8.91 1.89
N TRP A 58 3.98 9.96 2.24
CA TRP A 58 2.76 10.35 1.52
C TRP A 58 2.51 11.87 1.53
N ASP A 59 1.95 12.39 0.45
CA ASP A 59 1.59 13.80 0.34
C ASP A 59 0.42 14.14 1.29
N ALA A 60 0.58 15.21 2.08
CA ALA A 60 -0.48 15.79 2.91
C ALA A 60 -1.78 16.07 2.13
N ALA A 61 -1.70 16.57 0.91
CA ALA A 61 -2.86 16.90 0.08
C ALA A 61 -3.59 15.66 -0.41
N LEU A 62 -2.87 14.61 -0.83
CA LEU A 62 -3.45 13.32 -1.22
C LEU A 62 -4.26 12.75 -0.05
N MET A 63 -3.63 12.65 1.12
CA MET A 63 -4.24 12.07 2.31
C MET A 63 -5.42 12.91 2.81
N SER A 64 -5.31 14.24 2.80
CA SER A 64 -6.41 15.11 3.22
C SER A 64 -7.63 15.00 2.30
N LYS A 65 -7.43 15.00 0.97
CA LYS A 65 -8.52 14.85 -0.01
C LYS A 65 -9.18 13.47 0.08
N GLY A 66 -8.38 12.43 0.28
CA GLY A 66 -8.87 11.07 0.45
C GLY A 66 -9.70 10.91 1.73
N TYR A 67 -9.20 11.44 2.85
CA TYR A 67 -9.90 11.41 4.13
C TYR A 67 -11.28 12.10 4.09
N GLU A 68 -11.46 13.14 3.27
CA GLU A 68 -12.77 13.78 3.07
C GLU A 68 -13.82 12.83 2.42
N LYS A 69 -13.38 11.72 1.82
CA LYS A 69 -14.21 10.72 1.14
C LYS A 69 -14.41 9.45 1.96
N GLY A 70 -13.63 9.28 3.02
CA GLY A 70 -13.63 8.09 3.87
C GLY A 70 -12.28 7.93 4.56
N ASP A 71 -12.26 7.57 5.84
CA ASP A 71 -11.02 7.41 6.58
C ASP A 71 -10.29 6.10 6.23
N ALA A 72 -11.02 5.11 5.68
CA ALA A 72 -10.46 3.88 5.12
C ALA A 72 -9.41 4.14 4.03
N TRP A 73 -9.48 5.29 3.35
CA TRP A 73 -8.48 5.74 2.38
C TRP A 73 -7.06 5.73 2.96
N ILE A 74 -6.90 6.23 4.19
CA ILE A 74 -5.59 6.37 4.84
C ILE A 74 -4.97 4.99 5.06
N TYR A 75 -5.80 4.03 5.48
CA TYR A 75 -5.39 2.66 5.73
C TYR A 75 -5.00 1.95 4.43
N LEU A 76 -5.78 2.14 3.36
CA LEU A 76 -5.47 1.57 2.05
C LEU A 76 -4.11 2.04 1.54
N VAL A 77 -3.89 3.36 1.48
CA VAL A 77 -2.64 3.94 0.94
C VAL A 77 -1.44 3.44 1.74
N ILE A 78 -1.51 3.47 3.07
CA ILE A 78 -0.40 3.02 3.91
C ILE A 78 -0.15 1.51 3.74
N ALA A 79 -1.19 0.68 3.69
CA ALA A 79 -1.05 -0.76 3.55
C ALA A 79 -0.47 -1.14 2.17
N HIS A 80 -0.86 -0.42 1.11
CA HIS A 80 -0.32 -0.57 -0.23
C HIS A 80 1.19 -0.26 -0.25
N GLU A 81 1.62 0.90 0.25
CA GLU A 81 3.05 1.23 0.30
C GLU A 81 3.85 0.26 1.19
N TRP A 82 3.25 -0.22 2.28
CA TRP A 82 3.87 -1.24 3.11
C TRP A 82 4.05 -2.57 2.36
N ALA A 83 3.15 -2.91 1.44
CA ALA A 83 3.28 -4.11 0.62
C ALA A 83 4.47 -4.03 -0.34
N HIS A 84 4.80 -2.85 -0.88
CA HIS A 84 6.06 -2.67 -1.62
C HIS A 84 7.29 -2.93 -0.74
N ALA A 85 7.23 -2.53 0.54
CA ALA A 85 8.28 -2.85 1.48
C ALA A 85 8.44 -4.37 1.66
N VAL A 86 7.33 -5.11 1.73
CA VAL A 86 7.32 -6.59 1.78
C VAL A 86 7.89 -7.19 0.50
N GLN A 87 7.49 -6.70 -0.67
CA GLN A 87 8.05 -7.10 -1.96
C GLN A 87 9.56 -6.92 -2.01
N ASN A 88 10.09 -5.80 -1.50
CA ASN A 88 11.53 -5.54 -1.45
C ASN A 88 12.30 -6.45 -0.49
N ARG A 89 11.61 -7.12 0.44
CA ARG A 89 12.22 -8.06 1.39
C ARG A 89 12.24 -9.50 0.87
N VAL A 90 11.45 -9.80 -0.16
CA VAL A 90 11.23 -11.16 -0.67
C VAL A 90 11.63 -11.23 -2.14
N ASP A 91 12.80 -11.81 -2.39
CA ASP A 91 13.31 -12.02 -3.75
C ASP A 91 12.28 -12.75 -4.63
N GLY A 92 11.97 -12.15 -5.78
CA GLY A 92 11.06 -12.74 -6.76
C GLY A 92 9.57 -12.61 -6.43
N LEU A 93 9.18 -11.82 -5.42
CA LEU A 93 7.77 -11.56 -5.13
C LEU A 93 7.14 -10.62 -6.19
N ALA A 94 7.85 -9.58 -6.62
CA ALA A 94 7.36 -8.56 -7.57
C ALA A 94 7.84 -8.80 -9.02
N VAL A 95 7.12 -9.60 -9.81
CA VAL A 95 7.60 -10.02 -11.16
C VAL A 95 6.75 -9.60 -12.37
N GLU A 96 5.41 -9.58 -12.29
CA GLU A 96 4.57 -9.20 -13.46
C GLU A 96 3.37 -8.27 -13.16
N ALA A 97 3.02 -8.04 -11.89
CA ALA A 97 1.96 -7.09 -11.51
C ALA A 97 2.21 -6.57 -10.08
N ALA A 98 3.36 -5.91 -9.88
CA ALA A 98 3.81 -5.50 -8.55
C ALA A 98 2.76 -4.65 -7.81
N GLU A 99 2.11 -3.73 -8.50
CA GLU A 99 1.06 -2.87 -7.93
C GLU A 99 -0.21 -3.66 -7.55
N LEU A 100 -0.70 -4.55 -8.41
CA LEU A 100 -1.86 -5.40 -8.08
C LEU A 100 -1.54 -6.38 -6.95
N GLN A 101 -0.32 -6.92 -6.92
CA GLN A 101 0.11 -7.73 -5.79
C GLN A 101 0.22 -6.89 -4.52
N ALA A 102 0.65 -5.63 -4.60
CA ALA A 102 0.68 -4.72 -3.46
C ALA A 102 -0.74 -4.47 -2.92
N ASP A 103 -1.73 -4.26 -3.79
CA ASP A 103 -3.15 -4.19 -3.42
C ASP A 103 -3.62 -5.50 -2.74
N CYS A 104 -3.26 -6.66 -3.28
CA CYS A 104 -3.60 -7.95 -2.67
C CYS A 104 -3.01 -8.10 -1.26
N LEU A 105 -1.71 -7.83 -1.11
CA LEU A 105 -1.02 -7.90 0.18
C LEU A 105 -1.57 -6.86 1.17
N ALA A 106 -1.98 -5.68 0.70
CA ALA A 106 -2.66 -4.66 1.50
C ALA A 106 -4.01 -5.19 2.03
N GLY A 107 -4.82 -5.80 1.16
CA GLY A 107 -6.07 -6.45 1.55
C GLY A 107 -5.87 -7.52 2.61
N ALA A 108 -4.89 -8.41 2.40
CA ALA A 108 -4.53 -9.44 3.36
C ALA A 108 -4.12 -8.85 4.72
N ALA A 109 -3.32 -7.78 4.72
CA ALA A 109 -2.87 -7.14 5.94
C ALA A 109 -3.99 -6.41 6.70
N LEU A 110 -4.90 -5.73 6.00
CA LEU A 110 -6.01 -5.00 6.63
C LEU A 110 -7.05 -5.96 7.20
N TYR A 111 -7.55 -6.91 6.40
CA TYR A 111 -8.57 -7.87 6.87
C TYR A 111 -8.01 -8.92 7.84
N GLY A 112 -6.72 -9.23 7.74
CA GLY A 112 -6.04 -10.15 8.65
C GLY A 112 -5.54 -9.51 9.95
N SER A 113 -5.59 -8.17 10.07
CA SER A 113 -5.10 -7.48 11.26
C SER A 113 -6.06 -7.64 12.44
N ALA A 114 -5.55 -8.21 13.55
CA ALA A 114 -6.26 -8.27 14.82
C ALA A 114 -6.47 -6.90 15.49
N ASP A 115 -5.70 -5.88 15.07
CA ASP A 115 -5.78 -4.51 15.61
C ASP A 115 -6.76 -3.63 14.82
N LEU A 116 -7.35 -4.13 13.72
CA LEU A 116 -8.34 -3.40 12.93
C LEU A 116 -9.76 -3.83 13.32
N GLN A 117 -10.63 -2.86 13.50
CA GLN A 117 -12.07 -3.07 13.54
C GLN A 117 -12.63 -2.21 12.41
N PHE A 118 -13.23 -2.85 11.41
CA PHE A 118 -13.90 -2.13 10.33
C PHE A 118 -15.18 -1.50 10.86
N GLU A 119 -15.39 -0.24 10.54
CA GLU A 119 -16.64 0.47 10.79
C GLU A 119 -17.65 0.17 9.67
N ASP A 120 -18.93 0.49 9.95
CA ASP A 120 -19.99 0.38 8.94
C ASP A 120 -19.71 1.39 7.82
N GLY A 121 -19.25 0.91 6.67
CA GLY A 121 -18.96 1.74 5.49
C GLY A 121 -17.54 1.56 4.97
N ASP A 122 -16.58 1.14 5.81
CA ASP A 122 -15.16 1.07 5.44
C ASP A 122 -14.90 0.21 4.20
N SER A 123 -15.60 -0.92 4.06
CA SER A 123 -15.43 -1.77 2.87
C SER A 123 -15.91 -1.09 1.59
N ASP A 124 -16.97 -0.27 1.66
CA ASP A 124 -17.44 0.52 0.51
C ASP A 124 -16.46 1.68 0.23
N GLU A 125 -15.91 2.30 1.27
CA GLU A 125 -14.88 3.34 1.17
C GLU A 125 -13.61 2.82 0.53
N LEU A 126 -13.13 1.62 0.90
CA LEU A 126 -11.97 0.97 0.28
C LEU A 126 -12.20 0.70 -1.21
N GLY A 127 -13.39 0.20 -1.58
CA GLY A 127 -13.75 -0.02 -2.99
C GLY A 127 -13.81 1.28 -3.79
N ALA A 128 -14.35 2.35 -3.20
CA ALA A 128 -14.37 3.67 -3.82
C ALA A 128 -12.97 4.28 -3.95
N ALA A 129 -12.11 4.12 -2.94
CA ALA A 129 -10.73 4.59 -2.95
C ALA A 129 -9.89 3.86 -4.02
N LEU A 130 -10.01 2.53 -4.12
CA LEU A 130 -9.37 1.74 -5.17
C LEU A 130 -9.83 2.16 -6.58
N THR A 131 -11.13 2.46 -6.73
CA THR A 131 -11.67 2.97 -8.00
C THR A 131 -11.06 4.32 -8.36
N GLU A 132 -11.04 5.26 -7.42
CA GLU A 132 -10.54 6.60 -7.67
C GLU A 132 -9.03 6.64 -7.91
N LEU A 133 -8.26 5.86 -7.14
CA LEU A 133 -6.82 5.76 -7.31
C LEU A 133 -6.42 4.97 -8.56
N ALA A 134 -7.35 4.27 -9.21
CA ALA A 134 -7.13 3.61 -10.50
C ALA A 134 -7.25 4.57 -11.69
N ASP A 135 -7.90 5.72 -11.54
CA ASP A 135 -8.02 6.71 -12.62
C ASP A 135 -6.65 7.37 -12.89
N ASP A 136 -6.31 7.58 -14.18
CA ASP A 136 -5.02 8.13 -14.65
C ASP A 136 -4.73 9.53 -14.06
N THR A 137 -4.08 9.56 -12.89
CA THR A 137 -3.29 10.70 -12.43
C THR A 137 -1.85 10.52 -12.92
N PRO A 138 -1.01 11.56 -13.00
CA PRO A 138 0.33 11.45 -13.56
C PRO A 138 1.27 10.41 -12.90
N TRP A 139 0.94 9.93 -11.70
CA TRP A 139 1.65 8.89 -10.94
C TRP A 139 0.88 7.54 -10.87
N THR A 140 -0.40 7.51 -11.27
CA THR A 140 -1.21 6.28 -11.42
C THR A 140 -1.46 5.98 -12.89
N ASN A 141 -0.40 5.66 -13.64
CA ASN A 141 -0.59 5.18 -15.00
C ASN A 141 -1.29 3.80 -14.94
N SER A 142 -2.46 3.69 -15.55
CA SER A 142 -3.24 2.43 -15.68
C SER A 142 -2.44 1.26 -16.26
N ARG A 143 -1.34 1.53 -16.97
CA ARG A 143 -0.38 0.51 -17.44
C ARG A 143 0.43 -0.13 -16.31
N ASP A 144 0.69 0.61 -15.24
CA ASP A 144 1.55 0.19 -14.13
C ASP A 144 0.71 -0.32 -12.94
N HIS A 145 -0.43 0.32 -12.66
CA HIS A 145 -1.30 0.03 -11.51
C HIS A 145 -2.48 -0.92 -11.78
N GLY A 146 -2.85 -1.10 -13.05
CA GLY A 146 -4.07 -1.80 -13.45
C GLY A 146 -5.32 -0.91 -13.41
N ASP A 147 -6.43 -1.43 -13.94
CA ASP A 147 -7.72 -0.75 -13.89
C ASP A 147 -8.43 -0.95 -12.54
N ALA A 148 -9.50 -0.18 -12.29
CA ALA A 148 -10.26 -0.23 -11.04
C ALA A 148 -10.76 -1.64 -10.69
N GLU A 149 -11.19 -2.42 -11.69
CA GLU A 149 -11.70 -3.78 -11.48
C GLU A 149 -10.56 -4.71 -11.06
N GLN A 150 -9.40 -4.61 -11.71
CA GLN A 150 -8.21 -5.39 -11.37
C GLN A 150 -7.74 -5.11 -9.94
N ARG A 151 -7.67 -3.82 -9.56
CA ARG A 151 -7.24 -3.40 -8.22
C ARG A 151 -8.20 -3.89 -7.13
N ILE A 152 -9.51 -3.71 -7.32
CA ILE A 152 -10.54 -4.20 -6.40
C ILE A 152 -10.48 -5.73 -6.27
N ASN A 153 -10.34 -6.44 -7.39
CA ASN A 153 -10.26 -7.90 -7.38
C ASN A 153 -9.01 -8.39 -6.65
N ALA A 154 -7.85 -7.76 -6.88
CA ALA A 154 -6.61 -8.14 -6.22
C ALA A 154 -6.69 -7.87 -4.70
N PHE A 155 -7.12 -6.68 -4.30
CA PHE A 155 -7.32 -6.32 -2.89
C PHE A 155 -8.32 -7.26 -2.19
N SER A 156 -9.44 -7.55 -2.85
CA SER A 156 -10.47 -8.46 -2.31
C SER A 156 -9.93 -9.88 -2.16
N THR A 157 -9.13 -10.37 -3.11
CA THR A 157 -8.50 -11.70 -3.06
C THR A 157 -7.62 -11.84 -1.82
N GLY A 158 -6.78 -10.84 -1.55
CA GLY A 158 -5.97 -10.85 -0.33
C GLY A 158 -6.83 -10.74 0.93
N GLY A 159 -7.88 -9.92 0.91
CA GLY A 159 -8.81 -9.78 2.03
C GLY A 159 -9.57 -11.07 2.38
N SER A 160 -9.96 -11.85 1.37
CA SER A 160 -10.69 -13.12 1.56
C SER A 160 -9.79 -14.31 1.84
N ASP A 161 -8.69 -14.43 1.10
CA ASP A 161 -7.88 -15.64 1.02
C ASP A 161 -6.48 -15.48 1.64
N GLY A 162 -6.18 -14.29 2.16
CA GLY A 162 -4.95 -13.97 2.89
C GLY A 162 -3.71 -13.88 1.99
N VAL A 163 -2.54 -13.77 2.64
CA VAL A 163 -1.25 -13.55 1.95
C VAL A 163 -0.93 -14.63 0.93
N ALA A 164 -1.30 -15.89 1.20
CA ALA A 164 -1.00 -17.03 0.33
C ALA A 164 -1.59 -16.88 -1.08
N ALA A 165 -2.75 -16.21 -1.22
CA ALA A 165 -3.38 -15.97 -2.51
C ALA A 165 -2.68 -14.87 -3.34
N CYS A 166 -1.81 -14.08 -2.71
CA CYS A 166 -1.05 -13.00 -3.36
C CYS A 166 0.34 -13.45 -3.86
N LEU A 167 0.76 -14.68 -3.54
CA LEU A 167 2.08 -15.18 -3.88
C LEU A 167 2.08 -15.80 -5.30
N PRO A 168 3.20 -15.69 -6.04
CA PRO A 168 3.35 -16.41 -7.31
C PRO A 168 3.30 -17.93 -7.10
N GLU A 169 2.81 -18.67 -8.10
CA GLU A 169 2.76 -20.14 -8.12
C GLU A 169 4.14 -20.82 -8.06
#